data_AF-A0A957NJY3-F1
#
_entry.id   AF-A0A957NJY3-F1
#
_cell.length_a   1.000
_cell.length_b   1.000
_cell.length_c   1.000
_cell.angle_alpha   90.00
_cell.angle_beta   90.00
_cell.angle_gamma   90.00
#
_symmetry.space_group_name_H-M   'P 1'
#
loop_
_entity.id
_entity.type
_entity.pdbx_description
1 polymer ?
#
loop_
_entity_poly.entity_id
_entity_poly.type
_entity_poly.pdbx_seq_one_letter_code
_entity_poly.pdbx_strand_id
1 'polypeptide(L)'
;PNETLTGQEIMDNLRLHCNLVTLSACESGLSRVQRGDELYGLIRAFMYAGAPAIIATLWRVDERSTLIFAQKFYELVQQALPYATALKAAQLYLRNLTRREALEILAAHIVDGEFADALLLADKYLKGLASEVEPTATESKIAAAAATTADNEKIFADPQYWAPFVLIGDPHIERQGVVTAR
;
A
#
# COMPACT_ATOMS: atom_id res chain seq x y z
N PRO A 1 -3.18 15.74 -25.33
CA PRO A 1 -3.29 16.18 -23.93
C PRO A 1 -2.05 15.70 -23.17
N ASN A 2 -1.24 16.62 -22.62
CA ASN A 2 -0.11 16.22 -21.79
C ASN A 2 -0.66 15.69 -20.47
N GLU A 3 -0.45 14.40 -20.20
CA GLU A 3 -0.89 13.68 -18.98
C GLU A 3 0.00 14.00 -17.76
N THR A 4 0.79 15.07 -17.82
CA THR A 4 1.76 15.43 -16.79
C THR A 4 1.23 16.59 -15.97
N LEU A 5 1.07 16.37 -14.66
CA LEU A 5 0.76 17.42 -13.69
C LEU A 5 2.05 17.91 -13.04
N THR A 6 2.37 19.18 -13.22
CA THR A 6 3.59 19.78 -12.65
C THR A 6 3.33 20.41 -11.28
N GLY A 7 4.40 20.56 -10.48
CA GLY A 7 4.31 21.25 -9.19
C GLY A 7 3.82 22.69 -9.32
N GLN A 8 4.21 23.38 -10.40
CA GLN A 8 3.74 24.74 -10.68
C GLN A 8 2.23 24.79 -10.93
N GLU A 9 1.69 23.89 -11.76
CA GLU A 9 0.25 23.84 -12.01
C GLU A 9 -0.55 23.53 -10.75
N ILE A 10 -0.02 22.70 -9.85
CA ILE A 10 -0.64 22.42 -8.56
C ILE A 10 -0.70 23.70 -7.70
N MET A 11 0.40 24.46 -7.61
CA MET A 11 0.43 25.68 -6.80
C MET A 11 -0.47 26.79 -7.37
N ASP A 12 -0.43 26.96 -8.68
CA ASP A 12 -1.10 28.06 -9.37
C ASP A 12 -2.62 27.82 -9.50
N ASN A 13 -3.02 26.57 -9.80
CA ASN A 13 -4.39 26.26 -10.23
C ASN A 13 -5.18 25.38 -9.26
N LEU A 14 -4.54 24.73 -8.28
CA LEU A 14 -5.23 23.79 -7.39
C LEU A 14 -5.54 24.43 -6.03
N ARG A 15 -6.76 24.16 -5.54
CA ARG A 15 -7.21 24.47 -4.18
C ARG A 15 -7.87 23.22 -3.60
N LEU A 16 -7.13 22.52 -2.76
CA LEU A 16 -7.54 21.23 -2.22
C LEU A 16 -8.46 21.41 -1.02
N HIS A 17 -9.57 20.68 -1.07
CA HIS A 17 -10.54 20.59 0.02
C HIS A 17 -10.56 19.15 0.54
N CYS A 18 -9.36 18.59 0.75
CA CYS A 18 -9.17 17.23 1.23
C CYS A 18 -8.18 17.24 2.39
N ASN A 19 -8.37 16.32 3.34
CA ASN A 19 -7.48 16.21 4.49
C ASN A 19 -6.23 15.37 4.19
N LEU A 20 -6.24 14.57 3.12
CA LEU A 20 -5.19 13.62 2.82
C LEU A 20 -4.94 13.53 1.31
N VAL A 21 -3.66 13.63 0.93
CA VAL A 21 -3.17 13.27 -0.40
C VAL A 21 -2.28 12.03 -0.27
N THR A 22 -2.44 11.06 -1.17
CA THR A 22 -1.58 9.87 -1.22
C THR A 22 -0.80 9.87 -2.52
N LEU A 23 0.53 9.83 -2.42
CA LEU A 23 1.46 9.81 -3.54
C LEU A 23 2.12 8.43 -3.62
N SER A 24 1.79 7.67 -4.66
CA SER A 24 2.49 6.44 -5.00
C SER A 24 3.75 6.80 -5.81
N ALA A 25 4.92 6.63 -5.23
CA ALA A 25 6.17 6.75 -5.97
C ALA A 25 6.54 5.38 -6.55
N CYS A 26 6.02 5.06 -7.74
CA CYS A 26 6.56 3.98 -8.59
C CYS A 26 6.44 4.34 -10.08
N GLU A 27 7.59 4.25 -10.75
CA GLU A 27 7.80 4.15 -12.20
C GLU A 27 7.70 5.40 -13.08
N SER A 28 8.79 6.15 -13.13
CA SER A 28 9.63 6.17 -14.33
C SER A 28 11.03 6.57 -13.89
N GLY A 29 12.09 6.43 -14.71
CA GLY A 29 13.42 6.93 -14.35
C GLY A 29 13.34 8.33 -13.69
N LEU A 30 14.32 8.82 -12.95
CA LEU A 30 15.59 9.29 -13.54
C LEU A 30 15.52 9.77 -15.02
N SER A 31 14.34 10.05 -15.56
CA SER A 31 14.07 10.68 -16.84
C SER A 31 14.31 12.16 -16.61
N ARG A 32 15.59 12.53 -16.68
CA ARG A 32 16.10 13.91 -16.80
C ARG A 32 15.40 14.88 -15.84
N VAL A 33 15.47 14.59 -14.54
CA VAL A 33 15.01 15.54 -13.54
C VAL A 33 15.94 16.75 -13.57
N GLN A 34 15.38 17.93 -13.86
CA GLN A 34 16.09 19.18 -13.64
C GLN A 34 16.27 19.36 -12.13
N ARG A 35 17.48 19.77 -11.72
CA ARG A 35 17.86 19.95 -10.32
C ARG A 35 16.84 20.82 -9.58
N GLY A 36 16.09 20.26 -8.64
CA GLY A 36 15.23 21.01 -7.71
C GLY A 36 13.86 20.39 -7.36
N ASP A 37 13.34 19.43 -8.14
CA ASP A 37 11.90 19.06 -8.12
C ASP A 37 11.57 17.60 -7.75
N GLU A 38 12.53 16.86 -7.22
CA GLU A 38 12.39 15.42 -6.94
C GLU A 38 11.57 15.20 -5.66
N LEU A 39 10.29 14.82 -5.79
CA LEU A 39 9.33 14.44 -4.71
C LEU A 39 9.02 15.54 -3.66
N TYR A 40 10.02 16.18 -3.07
CA TYR A 40 9.86 17.30 -2.14
C TYR A 40 9.20 18.51 -2.80
N GLY A 41 9.49 18.80 -4.07
CA GLY A 41 8.81 19.85 -4.83
C GLY A 41 7.31 19.57 -4.96
N LEU A 42 6.96 18.31 -5.24
CA LEU A 42 5.57 17.86 -5.35
C LEU A 42 4.84 17.87 -4.01
N ILE A 43 5.47 17.35 -2.95
CA ILE A 43 4.94 17.41 -1.57
C ILE A 43 4.68 18.86 -1.17
N ARG A 44 5.63 19.77 -1.42
CA ARG A 44 5.46 21.21 -1.15
C ARG A 44 4.30 21.81 -1.94
N ALA A 45 4.19 21.48 -3.22
CA ALA A 45 3.11 21.96 -4.07
C ALA A 45 1.73 21.54 -3.53
N PHE A 46 1.57 20.27 -3.14
CA PHE A 46 0.33 19.77 -2.55
C PHE A 46 0.03 20.39 -1.17
N MET A 47 1.04 20.57 -0.31
CA MET A 47 0.85 21.29 0.95
C MET A 47 0.45 22.75 0.72
N TYR A 48 1.09 23.43 -0.25
CA TYR A 48 0.74 24.80 -0.62
C TYR A 48 -0.69 24.90 -1.19
N ALA A 49 -1.12 23.90 -1.96
CA ALA A 49 -2.47 23.82 -2.49
C ALA A 49 -3.54 23.53 -1.42
N GLY A 50 -3.15 23.28 -0.16
CA GLY A 50 -4.05 23.15 0.98
C GLY A 50 -4.19 21.74 1.55
N ALA A 51 -3.37 20.77 1.15
CA ALA A 51 -3.36 19.44 1.76
C ALA A 51 -2.70 19.50 3.16
N PRO A 52 -3.42 19.20 4.25
CA PRO A 52 -2.86 19.24 5.60
C PRO A 52 -2.03 17.99 5.94
N ALA A 53 -2.25 16.88 5.24
CA ALA A 53 -1.47 15.66 5.38
C ALA A 53 -1.25 14.96 4.03
N ILE A 54 -0.08 14.33 3.90
CA ILE A 54 0.36 13.61 2.70
C ILE A 54 0.96 12.26 3.12
N ILE A 55 0.51 11.17 2.49
CA ILE A 55 1.17 9.86 2.53
C ILE A 55 2.02 9.70 1.28
N ALA A 56 3.28 9.30 1.42
CA ALA A 56 4.18 9.04 0.30
C ALA A 56 4.99 7.76 0.51
N THR A 57 5.48 7.16 -0.56
CA THR A 57 6.46 6.07 -0.52
C THR A 57 7.87 6.59 -0.80
N LEU A 58 8.83 6.28 0.07
CA LEU A 58 10.22 6.71 -0.08
C LEU A 58 11.00 5.96 -1.18
N TRP A 59 10.63 4.70 -1.44
CA TRP A 59 11.21 3.86 -2.50
C TRP A 59 10.13 3.03 -3.16
N ARG A 60 10.50 2.32 -4.24
CA ARG A 60 9.61 1.38 -4.92
C ARG A 60 9.25 0.23 -3.99
N VAL A 61 7.96 0.01 -3.81
CA VAL A 61 7.42 -1.03 -2.93
C VAL A 61 6.82 -2.15 -3.79
N ASP A 62 6.80 -3.37 -3.27
CA ASP A 62 6.06 -4.47 -3.87
C ASP A 62 4.57 -4.11 -4.02
N GLU A 63 3.98 -4.42 -5.17
CA GLU A 63 2.60 -4.04 -5.49
C GLU A 63 1.59 -4.71 -4.57
N ARG A 64 1.85 -5.96 -4.16
CA ARG A 64 0.95 -6.74 -3.31
C ARG A 64 0.93 -6.16 -1.91
N SER A 65 2.11 -5.84 -1.36
CA SER A 65 2.19 -5.16 -0.07
C SER A 65 1.57 -3.77 -0.11
N THR A 66 1.70 -3.06 -1.24
CA THR A 66 1.08 -1.74 -1.43
C THR A 66 -0.44 -1.81 -1.46
N LEU A 67 -1.02 -2.77 -2.17
CA LEU A 67 -2.46 -3.01 -2.21
C LEU A 67 -3.00 -3.31 -0.81
N ILE A 68 -2.39 -4.28 -0.12
CA ILE A 68 -2.82 -4.68 1.22
C ILE A 68 -2.65 -3.52 2.22
N PHE A 69 -1.55 -2.78 2.13
CA PHE A 69 -1.32 -1.58 2.93
C PHE A 69 -2.41 -0.54 2.69
N ALA A 70 -2.68 -0.20 1.42
CA ALA A 70 -3.67 0.82 1.06
C ALA A 70 -5.06 0.43 1.55
N GLN A 71 -5.48 -0.82 1.32
CA GLN A 71 -6.75 -1.34 1.82
C GLN A 71 -6.84 -1.18 3.34
N LYS A 72 -5.83 -1.64 4.08
CA LYS A 72 -5.86 -1.57 5.55
C LYS A 72 -5.81 -0.14 6.07
N PHE A 73 -4.97 0.69 5.48
CA PHE A 73 -4.83 2.08 5.85
C PHE A 73 -6.15 2.83 5.64
N TYR A 74 -6.78 2.71 4.48
CA TYR A 74 -8.05 3.39 4.21
C TYR A 74 -9.22 2.80 5.02
N GLU A 75 -9.23 1.51 5.33
CA GLU A 75 -10.20 0.91 6.27
C GLU A 75 -10.12 1.62 7.63
N LEU A 76 -8.91 1.82 8.17
CA LEU A 76 -8.69 2.51 9.45
C LEU A 76 -9.01 4.00 9.37
N VAL A 77 -8.74 4.65 8.25
CA VAL A 77 -9.13 6.04 8.00
C VAL A 77 -10.66 6.19 7.96
N GLN A 78 -11.38 5.22 7.38
CA GLN A 78 -12.84 5.22 7.37
C GLN A 78 -13.44 5.02 8.77
N GLN A 79 -12.71 4.35 9.66
CA GLN A 79 -13.03 4.24 11.09
C GLN A 79 -12.67 5.50 11.90
N ALA A 80 -12.34 6.61 11.23
CA ALA A 80 -11.97 7.89 11.82
C ALA A 80 -10.75 7.81 12.76
N LEU A 81 -9.79 6.90 12.50
CA LEU A 81 -8.50 6.98 13.19
C LEU A 81 -7.68 8.17 12.65
N PRO A 82 -6.91 8.87 13.51
CA PRO A 82 -5.91 9.82 13.07
C PRO A 82 -4.91 9.18 12.10
N TYR A 83 -4.48 9.92 11.09
CA TYR A 83 -3.69 9.35 9.99
C TYR A 83 -2.36 8.74 10.44
N ALA A 84 -1.70 9.33 11.44
CA ALA A 84 -0.47 8.75 12.00
C ALA A 84 -0.74 7.39 12.67
N THR A 85 -1.87 7.26 13.36
CA THR A 85 -2.30 6.01 14.00
C THR A 85 -2.67 4.97 12.95
N ALA A 86 -3.43 5.36 11.92
CA ALA A 86 -3.79 4.49 10.81
C ALA A 86 -2.55 3.99 10.04
N LEU A 87 -1.59 4.88 9.75
CA LEU A 87 -0.33 4.52 9.10
C LEU A 87 0.44 3.47 9.92
N LYS A 88 0.68 3.75 11.20
CA LYS A 88 1.40 2.85 12.09
C LYS A 88 0.71 1.49 12.19
N ALA A 89 -0.62 1.49 12.34
CA ALA A 89 -1.40 0.26 12.42
C ALA A 89 -1.35 -0.56 11.12
N ALA A 90 -1.45 0.09 9.95
CA ALA A 90 -1.32 -0.57 8.65
C ALA A 90 0.10 -1.15 8.44
N GLN A 91 1.15 -0.44 8.86
CA GLN A 91 2.53 -0.96 8.80
C GLN A 91 2.72 -2.18 9.69
N LEU A 92 2.20 -2.14 10.93
CA LEU A 92 2.27 -3.27 11.86
C LEU A 92 1.42 -4.46 11.38
N TYR A 93 0.27 -4.18 10.77
CA TYR A 93 -0.57 -5.20 10.15
C TYR A 93 0.21 -5.93 9.06
N LEU A 94 0.77 -5.19 8.10
CA LEU A 94 1.54 -5.76 7.00
C LEU A 94 2.77 -6.54 7.50
N ARG A 95 3.53 -5.98 8.45
CA ARG A 95 4.70 -6.64 9.06
C ARG A 95 4.37 -7.99 9.71
N ASN A 96 3.15 -8.14 10.24
CA ASN A 96 2.73 -9.34 10.95
C ASN A 96 1.86 -10.29 10.12
N LEU A 97 1.54 -9.91 8.89
CA LEU A 97 0.65 -10.65 8.01
C LEU A 97 1.28 -11.99 7.63
N THR A 98 0.53 -13.06 7.84
CA THR A 98 0.94 -14.40 7.44
C THR A 98 0.73 -14.63 5.95
N ARG A 99 1.43 -15.62 5.39
CA ARG A 99 1.29 -16.05 3.99
C ARG A 99 -0.17 -16.37 3.67
N ARG A 100 -0.83 -17.14 4.54
CA ARG A 100 -2.24 -17.53 4.37
C ARG A 100 -3.16 -16.31 4.32
N GLU A 101 -3.05 -15.40 5.27
CA GLU A 101 -3.88 -14.17 5.31
C GLU A 101 -3.64 -13.27 4.08
N ALA A 102 -2.38 -13.12 3.66
CA ALA A 102 -2.06 -12.34 2.47
C ALA A 102 -2.70 -12.93 1.21
N LEU A 103 -2.67 -14.27 1.06
CA LEU A 103 -3.31 -14.95 -0.06
C LEU A 103 -4.83 -14.80 -0.03
N GLU A 104 -5.46 -14.89 1.14
CA GLU A 104 -6.90 -14.66 1.30
C GLU A 104 -7.30 -13.25 0.83
N ILE A 105 -6.53 -12.23 1.20
CA ILE A 105 -6.79 -10.84 0.81
C ILE A 105 -6.59 -10.64 -0.70
N LEU A 106 -5.48 -11.14 -1.26
CA LEU A 106 -5.17 -10.97 -2.68
C LEU A 106 -6.19 -11.73 -3.56
N ALA A 107 -6.64 -12.90 -3.11
CA ALA A 107 -7.66 -13.68 -3.82
C ALA A 107 -9.01 -12.93 -3.88
N ALA A 108 -9.39 -12.20 -2.83
CA ALA A 108 -10.61 -11.39 -2.83
C ALA A 108 -10.59 -10.32 -3.94
N HIS A 109 -9.44 -9.69 -4.19
CA HIS A 109 -9.32 -8.64 -5.21
C HIS A 109 -9.35 -9.18 -6.65
N ILE A 110 -8.94 -10.44 -6.85
CA ILE A 110 -9.05 -11.13 -8.15
C ILE A 110 -10.52 -11.30 -8.57
N VAL A 111 -11.41 -11.51 -7.60
CA VAL A 111 -12.85 -11.73 -7.84
C VAL A 111 -13.56 -10.42 -8.19
N ASP A 112 -13.07 -9.28 -7.69
CA ASP A 112 -13.66 -7.95 -7.90
C ASP A 112 -13.21 -7.27 -9.22
N GLY A 113 -12.31 -7.90 -9.98
CA GLY A 113 -11.93 -7.45 -11.33
C GLY A 113 -10.96 -6.27 -11.39
N GLU A 114 -10.42 -5.81 -10.25
CA GLU A 114 -9.29 -4.89 -10.20
C GLU A 114 -7.99 -5.71 -10.18
N PHE A 115 -7.10 -5.50 -11.17
CA PHE A 115 -5.86 -6.23 -11.46
C PHE A 115 -5.96 -7.44 -12.41
N ALA A 116 -5.84 -7.18 -13.72
CA ALA A 116 -5.65 -8.21 -14.74
C ALA A 116 -4.34 -9.04 -14.55
N ASP A 117 -3.31 -8.49 -13.90
CA ASP A 117 -2.04 -9.18 -13.63
C ASP A 117 -2.04 -10.07 -12.38
N ALA A 118 -3.06 -9.96 -11.53
CA ALA A 118 -3.19 -10.80 -10.34
C ALA A 118 -3.51 -12.28 -10.69
N LEU A 119 -4.09 -12.54 -11.87
CA LEU A 119 -4.33 -13.90 -12.37
C LEU A 119 -3.02 -14.62 -12.73
N LEU A 120 -2.03 -13.89 -13.28
CA LEU A 120 -0.71 -14.43 -13.60
C LEU A 120 0.10 -14.70 -12.32
N LEU A 121 -0.08 -13.86 -11.30
CA LEU A 121 0.51 -14.04 -9.98
C LEU A 121 -0.12 -15.24 -9.25
N ALA A 122 -1.45 -15.37 -9.29
CA ALA A 122 -2.15 -16.53 -8.78
C ALA A 122 -1.73 -17.80 -9.53
N ASP A 123 -1.60 -17.78 -10.86
CA ASP A 123 -1.13 -18.93 -11.64
C ASP A 123 0.33 -19.31 -11.32
N LYS A 124 1.22 -18.33 -11.15
CA LYS A 124 2.64 -18.57 -10.77
C LYS A 124 2.79 -19.08 -9.32
N TYR A 125 1.96 -18.60 -8.40
CA TYR A 125 1.95 -19.04 -7.00
C TYR A 125 1.18 -20.35 -6.78
N LEU A 126 0.04 -20.55 -7.45
CA LEU A 126 -0.74 -21.78 -7.44
C LEU A 126 0.00 -22.92 -8.14
N LYS A 127 0.77 -22.65 -9.21
CA LYS A 127 1.69 -23.64 -9.80
C LYS A 127 2.83 -24.03 -8.86
N GLY A 128 3.31 -23.10 -8.03
CA GLY A 128 4.24 -23.39 -6.93
C GLY A 128 3.61 -24.28 -5.85
N LEU A 129 2.39 -23.96 -5.40
CA LEU A 129 1.62 -24.78 -4.45
C LEU A 129 1.24 -26.16 -5.00
N ALA A 130 0.95 -26.27 -6.30
CA ALA A 130 0.61 -27.53 -6.94
C ALA A 130 1.82 -28.44 -7.18
N SER A 131 3.03 -27.88 -7.29
CA SER A 131 4.27 -28.65 -7.52
C SER A 131 4.85 -29.30 -6.25
N GLU A 132 4.37 -28.93 -5.05
CA GLU A 132 4.80 -29.53 -3.78
C GLU A 132 3.88 -30.66 -3.29
N VAL A 133 2.91 -31.09 -4.11
CA VAL A 133 2.01 -32.20 -3.78
C VAL A 133 2.17 -33.33 -4.80
N GLU A 134 3.18 -34.18 -4.61
CA GLU A 134 3.21 -35.54 -5.18
C GLU A 134 2.89 -36.53 -4.05
N PRO A 135 1.91 -37.45 -4.20
CA PRO A 135 1.32 -38.15 -3.08
C PRO A 135 1.94 -39.55 -2.91
N THR A 136 2.78 -39.78 -1.89
CA THR A 136 2.98 -41.16 -1.40
C THR A 136 3.12 -41.25 0.13
N ALA A 137 1.97 -41.48 0.76
CA ALA A 137 1.74 -42.33 1.94
C ALA A 137 2.94 -42.65 2.86
N THR A 138 3.45 -41.64 3.57
CA THR A 138 4.08 -41.65 4.92
C THR A 138 4.28 -40.20 5.42
N GLU A 139 4.16 -39.23 4.50
CA GLU A 139 4.33 -37.78 4.68
C GLU A 139 3.23 -37.06 5.48
N SER A 140 2.13 -37.71 5.88
CA SER A 140 0.96 -37.03 6.46
C SER A 140 1.23 -36.29 7.79
N LYS A 141 2.31 -36.61 8.52
CA LYS A 141 2.73 -35.84 9.71
C LYS A 141 3.73 -34.71 9.40
N ILE A 142 4.53 -34.84 8.34
CA ILE A 142 5.55 -33.85 7.96
C ILE A 142 4.93 -32.81 7.02
N ALA A 143 4.06 -33.20 6.09
CA ALA A 143 3.28 -32.30 5.24
C ALA A 143 2.27 -31.48 6.04
N ALA A 144 1.63 -32.03 7.08
CA ALA A 144 0.78 -31.25 7.97
C ALA A 144 1.60 -30.24 8.80
N ALA A 145 2.81 -30.59 9.25
CA ALA A 145 3.70 -29.67 9.96
C ALA A 145 4.31 -28.61 9.02
N ALA A 146 4.64 -28.97 7.78
CA ALA A 146 5.19 -28.08 6.75
C ALA A 146 4.12 -27.13 6.19
N ALA A 147 2.91 -27.61 5.91
CA ALA A 147 1.77 -26.78 5.52
C ALA A 147 1.40 -25.78 6.63
N THR A 148 1.47 -26.18 7.91
CA THR A 148 1.19 -25.27 9.04
C THR A 148 2.30 -24.24 9.27
N THR A 149 3.56 -24.58 8.99
CA THR A 149 4.70 -23.68 9.22
C THR A 149 4.86 -22.66 8.09
N ALA A 150 4.67 -23.08 6.83
CA ALA A 150 4.70 -22.20 5.67
C ALA A 150 3.50 -21.26 5.61
N ASP A 151 2.31 -21.70 6.06
CA ASP A 151 1.12 -20.84 6.09
C ASP A 151 1.23 -19.70 7.10
N ASN A 152 1.97 -19.91 8.21
CA ASN A 152 2.20 -18.91 9.25
C ASN A 152 3.45 -18.05 9.00
N GLU A 153 4.15 -18.24 7.87
CA GLU A 153 5.29 -17.42 7.51
C GLU A 153 4.87 -15.96 7.30
N LYS A 154 5.62 -15.01 7.87
CA LYS A 154 5.37 -13.57 7.71
C LYS A 154 6.08 -13.03 6.47
N ILE A 155 5.43 -13.12 5.32
CA ILE A 155 6.02 -12.81 4.00
C ILE A 155 6.39 -11.33 3.81
N PHE A 156 5.82 -10.43 4.62
CA PHE A 156 6.11 -8.99 4.58
C PHE A 156 6.78 -8.48 5.87
N ALA A 157 7.43 -9.37 6.64
CA ALA A 157 8.11 -8.97 7.88
C ALA A 157 9.26 -7.97 7.64
N ASP A 158 9.93 -8.09 6.49
CA ASP A 158 11.06 -7.22 6.13
C ASP A 158 10.62 -5.75 5.97
N PRO A 159 11.37 -4.78 6.53
CA PRO A 159 11.06 -3.35 6.42
C PRO A 159 10.87 -2.82 5.00
N GLN A 160 11.45 -3.45 3.98
CA GLN A 160 11.31 -3.02 2.59
C GLN A 160 9.84 -2.92 2.13
N TYR A 161 8.94 -3.70 2.75
CA TYR A 161 7.52 -3.78 2.38
C TYR A 161 6.64 -2.73 3.07
N TRP A 162 6.99 -2.25 4.26
CA TRP A 162 6.11 -1.39 5.08
C TRP A 162 6.76 -0.09 5.58
N ALA A 163 8.09 -0.05 5.73
CA ALA A 163 8.79 1.15 6.14
C ALA A 163 8.83 2.31 5.11
N PRO A 164 8.64 2.13 3.79
CA PRO A 164 8.67 3.26 2.86
C PRO A 164 7.49 4.22 3.01
N PHE A 165 6.35 3.77 3.56
CA PHE A 165 5.18 4.60 3.74
C PHE A 165 5.42 5.61 4.85
N VAL A 166 5.38 6.90 4.51
CA VAL A 166 5.60 8.00 5.44
C VAL A 166 4.45 8.98 5.39
N LEU A 167 4.12 9.56 6.54
CA LEU A 167 3.17 10.67 6.67
C LEU A 167 3.93 11.98 6.84
N ILE A 168 3.52 13.00 6.10
CA ILE A 168 4.07 14.36 6.12
C ILE A 168 2.90 15.32 6.36
N GLY A 169 3.04 16.25 7.30
CA GLY A 169 1.98 17.20 7.67
C GLY A 169 1.43 16.95 9.07
N ASP A 170 0.17 17.30 9.30
CA ASP A 170 -0.49 17.16 10.61
C ASP A 170 -0.74 15.67 10.94
N PRO A 171 -0.13 15.12 12.02
CA PRO A 171 -0.30 13.72 12.39
C PRO A 171 -1.62 13.42 13.10
N HIS A 172 -2.32 14.46 13.61
CA HIS A 172 -3.54 14.32 14.41
C HIS A 172 -4.81 14.47 13.58
N ILE A 173 -4.69 14.91 12.33
CA ILE A 173 -5.84 15.03 11.46
C ILE A 173 -6.41 13.64 11.14
N GLU A 174 -7.73 13.56 11.22
CA GLU A 174 -8.52 12.40 10.83
C GLU A 174 -9.42 12.77 9.64
N ARG A 175 -10.05 11.77 9.02
CA ARG A 175 -11.08 12.04 8.02
C ARG A 175 -12.18 12.85 8.70
N GLN A 176 -12.50 14.04 8.20
CA GLN A 176 -13.61 14.85 8.72
C GLN A 176 -14.85 13.96 8.87
N GLY A 177 -15.21 13.65 10.12
CA GLY A 177 -16.60 13.40 10.46
C GLY A 177 -17.38 14.65 10.08
N VAL A 178 -18.57 14.46 9.50
CA VAL A 178 -19.52 15.54 9.22
C VAL A 178 -19.51 16.52 10.39
N VAL A 179 -19.02 17.74 10.18
CA VAL A 179 -19.22 18.83 11.13
C VAL A 179 -20.68 19.20 11.01
N THR A 180 -21.54 18.53 11.78
CA THR A 180 -22.90 19.02 12.02
C THR A 180 -22.74 20.27 12.87
N ALA A 181 -22.66 21.42 12.20
CA ALA A 181 -22.94 22.69 12.83
C ALA A 181 -24.37 22.64 13.39
N ARG A 182 -24.51 22.89 14.69
CA ARG A 182 -25.82 23.14 15.30
C ARG A 182 -26.37 24.48 14.85
#